data_AF-A0A7C5W7F3-F1
#
_entry.id   AF-A0A7C5W7F3-F1
#
_cell.length_a   1.000
_cell.length_b   1.000
_cell.length_c   1.000
_cell.angle_alpha   90.00
_cell.angle_beta   90.00
_cell.angle_gamma   90.00
#
_symmetry.space_group_name_H-M   'P 1'
#
loop_
_entity.id
_entity.type
_entity.pdbx_description
1 polymer ?
#
loop_
_entity_poly.entity_id
_entity_poly.type
_entity_poly.pdbx_seq_one_letter_code
_entity_poly.pdbx_strand_id
1 'polypeptide(L)'
;MRILVLSLLLFCLCTGKICAQYFTYGQDPASQKWRQIRTDNFRLIYPDTWEDKAQELAHFLEAVRKPLSASLKSNPKPISVILRNQTMLSNGFVMWAPKRIEMVTTIPYDNQAVDWMRYLTVHEYRHVVQVEAVNRSTTGFFTRIFGESIIGSVVGLHLPLWFLEGDAVLAETSFTRSGRGRLPSFKMPLTAQVLEQGTYSFDKATLGSYRDMVPNYYTLGYHLVAAIQSKYGFDPFQAATQQVARTPFLPGSFSRGVKKVSGKSLAQNYQSVFSELEAEWEESFNNSPVSDYKLIEPVCSFDYVSYINPQYIDEEHIIAFRTTPADIPRLVKIGRDGSEEIMFTPGFGYLGTMSYANGLVAWVEIRHDPRWDYRVWTNVRVFDIERKYN
;
A
#
# COMPACT_ATOMS: atom_id res chain seq x y z
N MET A 1 16.86 -42.66 -22.77
CA MET A 1 17.12 -41.77 -23.92
C MET A 1 15.92 -41.63 -24.86
N ARG A 2 15.32 -42.72 -25.36
CA ARG A 2 14.14 -42.67 -26.26
C ARG A 2 12.93 -41.91 -25.71
N ILE A 3 12.59 -42.09 -24.43
CA ILE A 3 11.45 -41.39 -23.80
C ILE A 3 11.72 -39.88 -23.71
N LEU A 4 12.94 -39.48 -23.33
CA LEU A 4 13.33 -38.08 -23.23
C LEU A 4 13.28 -37.37 -24.59
N VAL A 5 13.73 -38.05 -25.65
CA VAL A 5 13.67 -37.55 -27.03
C VAL A 5 12.24 -37.45 -27.50
N LEU A 6 11.39 -38.43 -27.19
CA LEU A 6 9.97 -38.42 -27.53
C LEU A 6 9.21 -37.30 -26.81
N SER A 7 9.51 -37.06 -25.53
CA SER A 7 8.95 -35.94 -24.75
C SER A 7 9.37 -34.58 -25.29
N LEU A 8 10.64 -34.40 -25.70
CA LEU A 8 11.10 -33.17 -26.33
C LEU A 8 10.42 -32.93 -27.69
N LEU A 9 10.27 -33.98 -28.50
CA LEU A 9 9.58 -33.92 -29.79
C LEU A 9 8.09 -33.56 -29.63
N LEU A 10 7.39 -34.14 -28.65
CA LEU A 10 6.02 -33.79 -28.32
C LEU A 10 5.90 -32.33 -27.83
N PHE A 11 6.87 -31.83 -27.07
CA PHE A 11 6.89 -30.43 -26.62
C PHE A 11 7.12 -29.45 -27.79
N CYS A 12 7.97 -29.81 -28.75
CA CYS A 12 8.19 -29.02 -29.98
C CYS A 12 7.00 -29.08 -30.97
N LEU A 13 6.16 -30.12 -30.91
CA LEU A 13 4.97 -30.25 -31.75
C LEU A 13 3.76 -29.46 -31.21
N CYS A 14 3.78 -29.01 -29.95
CA CYS A 14 2.78 -28.15 -29.33
C CYS A 14 2.99 -26.65 -29.66
N THR A 15 3.27 -26.30 -30.92
CA THR A 15 3.45 -24.90 -31.39
C THR A 15 2.14 -24.19 -31.73
N GLY A 16 1.08 -24.45 -30.94
CA GLY A 16 -0.13 -23.65 -31.03
C GLY A 16 0.19 -22.19 -30.70
N LYS A 17 -0.46 -21.23 -31.40
CA LYS A 17 -0.50 -19.84 -30.94
C LYS A 17 -1.31 -19.81 -29.64
N ILE A 18 -0.64 -20.09 -28.53
CA ILE A 18 -1.23 -19.89 -27.21
C ILE A 18 -1.26 -18.38 -27.02
N CYS A 19 -2.42 -17.77 -27.25
CA CYS A 19 -2.69 -16.41 -26.81
C CYS A 19 -2.80 -16.44 -25.28
N ALA A 20 -1.67 -16.54 -24.59
CA ALA A 20 -1.64 -16.38 -23.15
C ALA A 20 -1.89 -14.89 -22.86
N GLN A 21 -3.15 -14.53 -22.61
CA GLN A 21 -3.44 -13.29 -21.92
C GLN A 21 -2.96 -13.47 -20.49
N TYR A 22 -1.70 -13.11 -20.28
CA TYR A 22 -1.09 -13.05 -18.98
C TYR A 22 -1.70 -11.86 -18.22
N PHE A 23 -2.16 -12.12 -16.99
CA PHE A 23 -2.80 -11.22 -16.02
C PHE A 23 -3.18 -9.80 -16.53
N THR A 24 -4.48 -9.60 -16.74
CA THR A 24 -5.09 -8.27 -16.91
C THR A 24 -5.81 -7.88 -15.63
N TYR A 25 -5.55 -6.68 -15.12
CA TYR A 25 -6.22 -6.16 -13.93
C TYR A 25 -7.53 -5.42 -14.28
N GLY A 26 -7.76 -5.16 -15.57
CA GLY A 26 -8.99 -4.53 -16.03
C GLY A 26 -8.89 -3.97 -17.45
N GLN A 27 -10.01 -3.48 -17.97
CA GLN A 27 -10.12 -2.86 -19.28
C GLN A 27 -10.57 -1.40 -19.20
N ASP A 28 -9.94 -0.52 -19.98
CA ASP A 28 -10.41 0.86 -20.20
C ASP A 28 -11.46 0.90 -21.31
N PRO A 29 -12.30 1.94 -21.35
CA PRO A 29 -13.23 2.13 -22.46
C PRO A 29 -12.55 2.15 -23.82
N ALA A 30 -13.13 1.43 -24.79
CA ALA A 30 -12.63 1.38 -26.16
C ALA A 30 -12.53 2.74 -26.86
N SER A 31 -13.23 3.76 -26.36
CA SER A 31 -13.15 5.14 -26.84
C SER A 31 -11.89 5.88 -26.35
N GLN A 32 -11.14 5.33 -25.40
CA GLN A 32 -9.92 5.94 -24.88
C GLN A 32 -8.85 5.98 -25.96
N LYS A 33 -8.41 7.18 -26.32
CA LYS A 33 -7.28 7.39 -27.23
C LYS A 33 -6.00 7.47 -26.42
N TRP A 34 -5.00 6.70 -26.84
CA TRP A 34 -3.73 6.58 -26.15
C TRP A 34 -2.61 7.26 -26.92
N ARG A 35 -1.69 7.86 -26.19
CA ARG A 35 -0.42 8.40 -26.67
C ARG A 35 0.73 7.77 -25.90
N GLN A 36 1.96 7.96 -26.40
CA GLN A 36 3.15 7.47 -25.73
C GLN A 36 4.31 8.47 -25.81
N ILE A 37 5.09 8.52 -24.74
CA ILE A 37 6.40 9.18 -24.67
C ILE A 37 7.43 8.09 -24.42
N ARG A 38 8.56 8.14 -25.12
CA ARG A 38 9.69 7.25 -24.91
C ARG A 38 10.89 8.06 -24.46
N THR A 39 11.49 7.62 -23.37
CA THR A 39 12.79 8.07 -22.87
C THR A 39 13.75 6.88 -22.91
N ASP A 40 14.97 7.07 -22.42
CA ASP A 40 15.98 6.01 -22.38
C ASP A 40 15.54 4.83 -21.48
N ASN A 41 14.84 5.12 -20.37
CA ASN A 41 14.50 4.12 -19.36
C ASN A 41 12.99 3.89 -19.21
N PHE A 42 12.14 4.69 -19.86
CA PHE A 42 10.70 4.60 -19.69
C PHE A 42 9.93 4.68 -21.01
N ARG A 43 8.84 3.91 -21.08
CA ARG A 43 7.79 4.10 -22.08
C ARG A 43 6.51 4.48 -21.35
N LEU A 44 6.16 5.76 -21.37
CA LEU A 44 4.93 6.26 -20.77
C LEU A 44 3.81 6.10 -21.78
N ILE A 45 2.71 5.50 -21.36
CA ILE A 45 1.48 5.29 -22.14
C ILE A 45 0.36 6.00 -21.38
N TYR A 46 -0.30 6.96 -22.02
CA TYR A 46 -1.24 7.86 -21.34
C TYR A 46 -2.40 8.28 -22.24
N PRO A 47 -3.54 8.70 -21.67
CA PRO A 47 -4.66 9.31 -22.38
C PRO A 47 -4.22 10.53 -23.19
N ASP A 48 -4.77 10.74 -24.39
CA ASP A 48 -4.46 11.93 -25.21
C ASP A 48 -4.73 13.28 -24.51
N THR A 49 -5.57 13.30 -23.48
CA THR A 49 -5.83 14.46 -22.61
C THR A 49 -4.77 14.76 -21.56
N TRP A 50 -3.69 13.96 -21.48
CA TRP A 50 -2.68 14.01 -20.42
C TRP A 50 -1.26 14.40 -20.89
N GLU A 51 -1.11 14.89 -22.12
CA GLU A 51 0.19 15.17 -22.76
C GLU A 51 1.17 15.98 -21.89
N ASP A 52 0.79 17.18 -21.44
CA ASP A 52 1.70 18.06 -20.70
C ASP A 52 2.16 17.42 -19.38
N LYS A 53 1.22 16.87 -18.61
CA LYS A 53 1.50 16.16 -17.35
C LYS A 53 2.34 14.90 -17.57
N ALA A 54 2.14 14.20 -18.68
CA ALA A 54 2.92 13.02 -19.03
C ALA A 54 4.38 13.38 -19.38
N GLN A 55 4.62 14.53 -20.02
CA GLN A 55 5.98 15.03 -20.25
C GLN A 55 6.68 15.41 -18.93
N GLU A 56 5.98 16.11 -18.03
CA GLU A 56 6.51 16.41 -16.69
C GLU A 56 6.86 15.12 -15.92
N LEU A 57 5.98 14.13 -15.97
CA LEU A 57 6.19 12.85 -15.31
C LEU A 57 7.35 12.05 -15.92
N ALA A 58 7.50 12.06 -17.24
CA ALA A 58 8.61 11.41 -17.93
C ALA A 58 9.96 11.98 -17.49
N HIS A 59 10.07 13.32 -17.40
CA HIS A 59 11.28 13.98 -16.90
C HIS A 59 11.53 13.65 -15.42
N PHE A 60 10.48 13.65 -14.59
CA PHE A 60 10.60 13.31 -13.18
C PHE A 60 11.09 11.87 -12.98
N LEU A 61 10.52 10.90 -13.70
CA LEU A 61 10.93 9.49 -13.68
C LEU A 61 12.42 9.32 -13.98
N GLU A 62 12.93 9.96 -15.04
CA GLU A 62 14.36 9.92 -15.37
C GLU A 62 15.23 10.54 -14.26
N ALA A 63 14.77 11.64 -13.66
CA ALA A 63 15.50 12.31 -12.58
C ALA A 63 15.58 11.47 -11.29
N VAL A 64 14.50 10.81 -10.88
CA VAL A 64 14.46 10.05 -9.62
C VAL A 64 14.98 8.62 -9.74
N ARG A 65 15.11 8.10 -10.96
CA ARG A 65 15.53 6.73 -11.24
C ARG A 65 16.79 6.30 -10.49
N LYS A 66 17.89 7.03 -10.70
CA LYS A 66 19.20 6.69 -10.12
C LYS A 66 19.21 6.86 -8.60
N PRO A 67 18.75 8.00 -8.04
CA PRO A 67 18.66 8.16 -6.58
C PRO A 67 17.86 7.06 -5.89
N LEU A 68 16.68 6.70 -6.43
CA LEU A 68 15.84 5.64 -5.85
C LEU A 68 16.46 4.24 -5.94
N SER A 69 17.39 4.02 -6.87
CA SER A 69 18.03 2.71 -7.06
C SER A 69 19.31 2.52 -6.23
N ALA A 70 19.87 3.62 -5.72
CA ALA A 70 21.20 3.63 -5.10
C ALA A 70 21.29 2.76 -3.84
N SER A 71 20.31 2.84 -2.93
CA SER A 71 20.34 2.15 -1.64
C SER A 71 20.36 0.61 -1.76
N LEU A 72 19.74 0.04 -2.79
CA LEU A 72 19.78 -1.41 -3.05
C LEU A 72 20.88 -1.82 -4.04
N LYS A 73 21.68 -0.87 -4.51
CA LYS A 73 22.67 -1.02 -5.61
C LYS A 73 22.06 -1.80 -6.77
N SER A 74 20.89 -1.35 -7.19
CA SER A 74 20.09 -1.92 -8.27
C SER A 74 20.19 -1.04 -9.51
N ASN A 75 19.99 -1.61 -10.70
CA ASN A 75 19.90 -0.83 -11.94
C ASN A 75 18.74 -1.38 -12.77
N PRO A 76 17.50 -0.93 -12.51
CA PRO A 76 16.33 -1.38 -13.24
C PRO A 76 16.47 -1.20 -14.75
N LYS A 77 16.07 -2.24 -15.48
CA LYS A 77 15.90 -2.19 -16.94
C LYS A 77 14.73 -1.28 -17.33
N PRO A 78 14.70 -0.79 -18.59
CA PRO A 78 13.61 0.02 -19.08
C PRO A 78 12.23 -0.62 -18.84
N ILE A 79 11.24 0.18 -18.46
CA ILE A 79 9.91 -0.29 -18.07
C ILE A 79 8.81 0.58 -18.68
N SER A 80 7.64 -0.03 -18.94
CA SER A 80 6.45 0.73 -19.34
C SER A 80 5.71 1.27 -18.13
N VAL A 81 5.17 2.48 -18.26
CA VAL A 81 4.34 3.14 -17.25
C VAL A 81 3.02 3.51 -17.91
N ILE A 82 1.90 3.00 -17.37
CA ILE A 82 0.56 3.23 -17.91
C ILE A 82 -0.20 4.15 -16.97
N LEU A 83 -0.68 5.29 -17.49
CA LEU A 83 -1.49 6.25 -16.74
C LEU A 83 -2.97 6.03 -17.04
N ARG A 84 -3.81 5.98 -16.00
CA ARG A 84 -5.26 5.74 -16.12
C ARG A 84 -6.03 6.87 -15.46
N ASN A 85 -6.96 7.49 -16.18
CA ASN A 85 -7.67 8.69 -15.71
C ASN A 85 -9.19 8.56 -15.63
N GLN A 86 -9.75 7.37 -15.85
CA GLN A 86 -11.21 7.15 -15.85
C GLN A 86 -11.75 6.46 -14.60
N THR A 87 -10.91 6.19 -13.61
CA THR A 87 -11.31 5.55 -12.36
C THR A 87 -11.15 6.50 -11.19
N MET A 88 -12.14 6.55 -10.32
CA MET A 88 -12.06 7.26 -9.04
C MET A 88 -11.34 6.47 -7.95
N LEU A 89 -11.02 5.19 -8.19
CA LEU A 89 -10.20 4.36 -7.29
C LEU A 89 -8.73 4.70 -7.45
N SER A 90 -8.26 5.67 -6.67
CA SER A 90 -6.86 6.09 -6.65
C SER A 90 -5.97 4.93 -6.20
N ASN A 91 -5.02 4.52 -7.05
CA ASN A 91 -4.10 3.43 -6.77
C ASN A 91 -2.88 3.48 -7.71
N GLY A 92 -1.80 2.81 -7.31
CA GLY A 92 -0.67 2.46 -8.17
C GLY A 92 -0.27 1.02 -7.89
N PHE A 93 0.34 0.37 -8.87
CA PHE A 93 0.96 -0.93 -8.65
C PHE A 93 2.02 -1.23 -9.71
N VAL A 94 2.94 -2.11 -9.35
CA VAL A 94 3.86 -2.74 -10.30
C VAL A 94 3.42 -4.16 -10.60
N MET A 95 3.22 -4.44 -11.88
CA MET A 95 3.04 -5.78 -12.37
C MET A 95 4.35 -6.34 -12.90
N TRP A 96 4.60 -7.63 -12.65
CA TRP A 96 5.89 -8.26 -12.97
C TRP A 96 5.92 -8.92 -14.33
N ALA A 97 4.78 -9.37 -14.84
CA ALA A 97 4.69 -10.11 -16.09
C ALA A 97 3.40 -9.70 -16.84
N PRO A 98 3.48 -9.09 -18.04
CA PRO A 98 4.65 -8.33 -18.48
C PRO A 98 4.97 -7.19 -17.52
N LYS A 99 6.26 -6.95 -17.24
CA LYS A 99 6.74 -5.92 -16.30
C LYS A 99 6.27 -4.51 -16.70
N ARG A 100 5.50 -3.85 -15.82
CA ARG A 100 5.03 -2.48 -16.02
C ARG A 100 4.56 -1.84 -14.71
N ILE A 101 4.56 -0.52 -14.69
CA ILE A 101 3.89 0.27 -13.65
C ILE A 101 2.52 0.69 -14.20
N GLU A 102 1.48 0.59 -13.39
CA GLU A 102 0.18 1.19 -13.68
C GLU A 102 -0.15 2.19 -12.57
N MET A 103 -0.57 3.39 -12.95
CA MET A 103 -0.89 4.47 -12.02
C MET A 103 -2.22 5.11 -12.39
N VAL A 104 -3.10 5.25 -11.40
CA VAL A 104 -4.33 6.02 -11.52
C VAL A 104 -4.02 7.48 -11.23
N THR A 105 -4.46 8.36 -12.13
CA THR A 105 -4.16 9.78 -12.05
C THR A 105 -5.11 10.58 -11.16
N THR A 106 -6.24 9.99 -10.79
CA THR A 106 -7.18 10.58 -9.84
C THR A 106 -6.50 10.73 -8.49
N ILE A 107 -6.63 11.92 -7.91
CA ILE A 107 -6.04 12.25 -6.62
C ILE A 107 -6.94 11.66 -5.52
N PRO A 108 -6.39 10.92 -4.53
CA PRO A 108 -7.17 10.40 -3.44
C PRO A 108 -7.70 11.52 -2.53
N TYR A 109 -8.82 11.28 -1.84
CA TYR A 109 -9.44 12.27 -0.96
C TYR A 109 -8.57 12.59 0.28
N ASP A 110 -7.77 11.63 0.72
CA ASP A 110 -6.81 11.71 1.81
C ASP A 110 -5.38 11.96 1.29
N ASN A 111 -5.24 12.57 0.10
CA ASN A 111 -3.94 12.91 -0.44
C ASN A 111 -3.17 13.83 0.51
N GLN A 112 -1.85 13.68 0.48
CA GLN A 112 -0.93 14.49 1.24
C GLN A 112 -0.62 15.82 0.56
N ALA A 113 0.08 16.71 1.26
CA ALA A 113 0.59 17.98 0.71
C ALA A 113 1.79 17.77 -0.24
N VAL A 114 1.62 16.89 -1.23
CA VAL A 114 2.58 16.54 -2.28
C VAL A 114 1.81 16.27 -3.58
N ASP A 115 2.45 16.55 -4.71
CA ASP A 115 1.91 16.16 -6.00
C ASP A 115 1.71 14.64 -6.06
N TRP A 116 0.46 14.23 -6.33
CA TRP A 116 0.03 12.82 -6.31
C TRP A 116 0.86 11.96 -7.25
N MET A 117 1.10 12.43 -8.47
CA MET A 117 1.81 11.63 -9.48
C MET A 117 3.29 11.46 -9.13
N ARG A 118 3.94 12.49 -8.57
CA ARG A 118 5.31 12.39 -8.07
C ARG A 118 5.41 11.46 -6.87
N TYR A 119 4.48 11.58 -5.92
CA TYR A 119 4.41 10.70 -4.76
C TYR A 119 4.24 9.23 -5.17
N LEU A 120 3.25 8.95 -6.02
CA LEU A 120 2.96 7.59 -6.49
C LEU A 120 4.13 7.04 -7.32
N THR A 121 4.75 7.88 -8.16
CA THR A 121 5.94 7.49 -8.92
C THR A 121 7.08 7.04 -8.02
N VAL A 122 7.35 7.77 -6.94
CA VAL A 122 8.42 7.38 -5.99
C VAL A 122 8.11 6.04 -5.35
N HIS A 123 6.86 5.82 -4.91
CA HIS A 123 6.42 4.56 -4.32
C HIS A 123 6.52 3.38 -5.29
N GLU A 124 5.85 3.49 -6.43
CA GLU A 124 5.77 2.39 -7.40
C GLU A 124 7.12 2.08 -8.04
N TYR A 125 7.90 3.13 -8.36
CA TYR A 125 9.23 2.91 -8.90
C TYR A 125 10.15 2.23 -7.87
N ARG A 126 9.92 2.44 -6.57
CA ARG A 126 10.68 1.72 -5.54
C ARG A 126 10.44 0.22 -5.57
N HIS A 127 9.22 -0.25 -5.86
CA HIS A 127 8.97 -1.67 -6.08
C HIS A 127 9.72 -2.22 -7.29
N VAL A 128 9.81 -1.45 -8.38
CA VAL A 128 10.65 -1.82 -9.55
C VAL A 128 12.11 -2.01 -9.14
N VAL A 129 12.64 -1.12 -8.30
CA VAL A 129 14.01 -1.21 -7.76
C VAL A 129 14.19 -2.48 -6.92
N GLN A 130 13.26 -2.77 -6.02
CA GLN A 130 13.28 -3.95 -5.14
C GLN A 130 13.33 -5.25 -5.95
N VAL A 131 12.48 -5.35 -6.97
CA VAL A 131 12.45 -6.53 -7.83
C VAL A 131 13.72 -6.68 -8.65
N GLU A 132 14.26 -5.61 -9.21
CA GLU A 132 15.53 -5.70 -9.92
C GLU A 132 16.70 -6.04 -8.96
N ALA A 133 16.65 -5.60 -7.70
CA ALA A 133 17.67 -5.96 -6.70
C ALA A 133 17.72 -7.48 -6.44
N VAL A 134 16.61 -8.17 -6.66
CA VAL A 134 16.48 -9.63 -6.56
C VAL A 134 16.72 -10.32 -7.92
N ASN A 135 16.43 -9.67 -9.04
CA ASN A 135 16.53 -10.22 -10.40
C ASN A 135 17.98 -10.32 -10.94
N ARG A 136 18.87 -10.92 -10.16
CA ARG A 136 20.29 -11.14 -10.49
C ARG A 136 20.76 -12.49 -9.97
N SER A 137 22.02 -12.83 -10.23
CA SER A 137 22.63 -14.10 -9.78
C SER A 137 21.77 -15.31 -10.20
N THR A 138 21.54 -16.26 -9.29
CA THR A 138 20.73 -17.47 -9.51
C THR A 138 19.31 -17.13 -9.95
N THR A 139 18.66 -16.17 -9.30
CA THR A 139 17.30 -15.74 -9.66
C THR A 139 17.28 -15.18 -11.08
N GLY A 140 18.20 -14.26 -11.41
CA GLY A 140 18.30 -13.70 -12.76
C GLY A 140 18.62 -14.73 -13.85
N PHE A 141 19.35 -15.80 -13.53
CA PHE A 141 19.52 -16.94 -14.44
C PHE A 141 18.18 -17.61 -14.75
N PHE A 142 17.40 -17.94 -13.73
CA PHE A 142 16.09 -18.56 -13.91
C PHE A 142 15.05 -17.64 -14.55
N THR A 143 15.07 -16.33 -14.24
CA THR A 143 14.22 -15.34 -14.92
C THR A 143 14.50 -15.29 -16.42
N ARG A 144 15.74 -15.47 -16.87
CA ARG A 144 16.06 -15.51 -18.31
C ARG A 144 15.54 -16.78 -19.01
N ILE A 145 15.48 -17.91 -18.30
CA ILE A 145 15.03 -19.20 -18.86
C ILE A 145 13.51 -19.30 -18.86
N PHE A 146 12.87 -18.91 -17.77
CA PHE A 146 11.45 -19.13 -17.53
C PHE A 146 10.61 -17.84 -17.59
N GLY A 147 11.25 -16.71 -17.88
CA GLY A 147 10.57 -15.42 -18.01
C GLY A 147 10.22 -14.77 -16.67
N GLU A 148 9.37 -13.75 -16.76
CA GLU A 148 9.06 -12.85 -15.65
C GLU A 148 8.19 -13.48 -14.55
N SER A 149 7.55 -14.62 -14.81
CA SER A 149 6.79 -15.36 -13.80
C SER A 149 7.66 -15.83 -12.63
N ILE A 150 8.92 -16.23 -12.90
CA ILE A 150 9.82 -16.69 -11.83
C ILE A 150 10.21 -15.56 -10.89
N ILE A 151 10.53 -14.37 -11.42
CA ILE A 151 10.92 -13.27 -10.54
C ILE A 151 9.73 -12.83 -9.67
N GLY A 152 8.52 -12.79 -10.21
CA GLY A 152 7.31 -12.52 -9.43
C GLY A 152 7.13 -13.50 -8.26
N SER A 153 7.30 -14.81 -8.51
CA SER A 153 7.22 -15.84 -7.48
C SER A 153 8.32 -15.71 -6.43
N VAL A 154 9.57 -15.47 -6.84
CA VAL A 154 10.70 -15.31 -5.91
C VAL A 154 10.48 -14.10 -5.00
N VAL A 155 10.01 -12.98 -5.55
CA VAL A 155 9.69 -11.78 -4.78
C VAL A 155 8.57 -12.08 -3.79
N GLY A 156 7.44 -12.64 -4.24
CA GLY A 156 6.29 -12.94 -3.38
C GLY A 156 6.55 -13.97 -2.28
N LEU A 157 7.46 -14.93 -2.50
CA LEU A 157 7.81 -15.95 -1.51
C LEU A 157 8.87 -15.50 -0.50
N HIS A 158 9.72 -14.54 -0.87
CA HIS A 158 10.90 -14.21 -0.06
C HIS A 158 10.96 -12.79 0.47
N LEU A 159 10.32 -11.82 -0.17
CA LEU A 159 10.27 -10.44 0.33
C LEU A 159 8.99 -10.24 1.14
N PRO A 160 9.07 -9.99 2.47
CA PRO A 160 7.88 -9.75 3.27
C PRO A 160 7.14 -8.48 2.82
N LEU A 161 5.80 -8.49 2.88
CA LEU A 161 4.98 -7.33 2.51
C LEU A 161 5.36 -6.08 3.31
N TRP A 162 5.59 -6.21 4.63
CA TRP A 162 6.06 -5.09 5.45
C TRP A 162 7.37 -4.47 4.95
N PHE A 163 8.27 -5.28 4.35
CA PHE A 163 9.52 -4.76 3.80
C PHE A 163 9.27 -4.06 2.46
N LEU A 164 8.54 -4.71 1.54
CA LEU A 164 8.23 -4.15 0.22
C LEU A 164 7.60 -2.77 0.37
N GLU A 165 6.62 -2.67 1.25
CA GLU A 165 5.78 -1.49 1.43
C GLU A 165 6.45 -0.48 2.36
N GLY A 166 7.07 -0.94 3.44
CA GLY A 166 7.81 -0.09 4.36
C GLY A 166 9.00 0.63 3.70
N ASP A 167 9.76 -0.05 2.86
CA ASP A 167 10.87 0.54 2.10
C ASP A 167 10.37 1.49 1.00
N ALA A 168 9.20 1.24 0.43
CA ALA A 168 8.55 2.18 -0.50
C ALA A 168 8.04 3.44 0.23
N VAL A 169 7.44 3.30 1.41
CA VAL A 169 7.06 4.43 2.27
C VAL A 169 8.28 5.22 2.77
N LEU A 170 9.38 4.55 3.11
CA LEU A 170 10.62 5.23 3.46
C LEU A 170 11.16 6.03 2.27
N ALA A 171 11.05 5.50 1.05
CA ALA A 171 11.43 6.22 -0.17
C ALA A 171 10.54 7.46 -0.40
N GLU A 172 9.21 7.34 -0.30
CA GLU A 172 8.31 8.49 -0.36
C GLU A 172 8.71 9.58 0.63
N THR A 173 8.99 9.17 1.86
CA THR A 173 9.35 10.06 2.96
C THR A 173 10.70 10.73 2.67
N SER A 174 11.66 10.00 2.13
CA SER A 174 12.99 10.56 1.86
C SER A 174 13.03 11.47 0.63
N PHE A 175 12.23 11.18 -0.40
CA PHE A 175 12.29 11.86 -1.71
C PHE A 175 11.17 12.88 -1.95
N THR A 176 10.24 13.03 -1.00
CA THR A 176 9.17 14.03 -1.07
C THR A 176 9.13 14.88 0.21
N ARG A 177 8.45 16.04 0.13
CA ARG A 177 8.34 16.97 1.27
C ARG A 177 7.33 16.54 2.34
N SER A 178 6.41 15.63 2.00
CA SER A 178 5.41 15.09 2.92
C SER A 178 5.76 13.64 3.25
N GLY A 179 5.35 12.67 2.42
CA GLY A 179 5.56 11.24 2.64
C GLY A 179 4.80 10.70 3.86
N ARG A 180 4.27 9.48 3.80
CA ARG A 180 3.44 8.94 4.89
C ARG A 180 4.19 8.91 6.24
N GLY A 181 5.50 8.73 6.21
CA GLY A 181 6.34 8.71 7.40
C GLY A 181 6.38 10.00 8.22
N ARG A 182 5.90 11.14 7.67
CA ARG A 182 5.76 12.42 8.40
C ARG A 182 4.34 12.72 8.86
N LEU A 183 3.36 11.88 8.49
CA LEU A 183 1.97 12.13 8.85
C LEU A 183 1.68 11.63 10.26
N PRO A 184 1.14 12.50 11.15
CA PRO A 184 0.66 12.06 12.45
C PRO A 184 -0.39 10.95 12.35
N SER A 185 -1.32 11.04 11.39
CA SER A 185 -2.35 10.03 11.15
C SER A 185 -1.80 8.66 10.73
N PHE A 186 -0.61 8.61 10.16
CA PHE A 186 0.05 7.35 9.77
C PHE A 186 0.79 6.71 10.94
N LYS A 187 1.40 7.52 11.81
CA LYS A 187 2.11 7.08 13.02
C LYS A 187 1.16 6.71 14.17
N MET A 188 0.12 7.52 14.36
CA MET A 188 -0.80 7.47 15.49
C MET A 188 -1.35 6.07 15.79
N PRO A 189 -1.87 5.29 14.81
CA PRO A 189 -2.46 3.97 15.09
C PRO A 189 -1.47 3.01 15.76
N LEU A 190 -0.20 3.03 15.31
CA LEU A 190 0.85 2.19 15.87
C LEU A 190 1.34 2.69 17.22
N THR A 191 1.46 4.01 17.38
CA THR A 191 1.82 4.59 18.68
C THR A 191 0.76 4.30 19.74
N ALA A 192 -0.52 4.52 19.44
CA ALA A 192 -1.62 4.20 20.36
C ALA A 192 -1.63 2.71 20.72
N GLN A 193 -1.48 1.82 19.72
CA GLN A 193 -1.41 0.38 19.98
C GLN A 193 -0.23 0.00 20.87
N VAL A 194 0.96 0.55 20.67
CA VAL A 194 2.14 0.22 21.49
C VAL A 194 2.00 0.76 22.91
N LEU A 195 1.54 2.00 23.08
CA LEU A 195 1.44 2.63 24.41
C LEU A 195 0.30 2.07 25.26
N GLU A 196 -0.85 1.72 24.66
CA GLU A 196 -2.01 1.23 25.41
C GLU A 196 -2.04 -0.30 25.54
N GLN A 197 -1.58 -1.03 24.52
CA GLN A 197 -1.70 -2.49 24.44
C GLN A 197 -0.35 -3.21 24.51
N GLY A 198 0.76 -2.46 24.56
CA GLY A 198 2.12 -2.98 24.51
C GLY A 198 2.53 -3.45 23.12
N THR A 199 3.81 -3.77 22.98
CA THR A 199 4.38 -4.34 21.75
C THR A 199 3.90 -5.78 21.53
N TYR A 200 3.19 -6.04 20.42
CA TYR A 200 2.76 -7.39 20.04
C TYR A 200 3.93 -8.28 19.57
N SER A 201 3.70 -9.60 19.49
CA SER A 201 4.68 -10.50 18.89
C SER A 201 4.89 -10.17 17.40
N PHE A 202 6.10 -10.44 16.88
CA PHE A 202 6.42 -10.20 15.48
C PHE A 202 5.45 -10.90 14.51
N ASP A 203 5.04 -12.12 14.84
CA ASP A 203 4.09 -12.88 14.01
C ASP A 203 2.71 -12.21 14.00
N LYS A 204 2.21 -11.76 15.15
CA LYS A 204 0.92 -11.04 15.21
C LYS A 204 1.01 -9.68 14.49
N ALA A 205 2.10 -8.94 14.67
CA ALA A 205 2.29 -7.66 14.00
C ALA A 205 2.31 -7.82 12.47
N THR A 206 2.92 -8.89 11.96
CA THR A 206 3.04 -9.11 10.51
C THR A 206 1.86 -9.82 9.86
N LEU A 207 1.14 -10.67 10.60
CA LEU A 207 -0.01 -11.44 10.09
C LEU A 207 -1.38 -10.80 10.41
N GLY A 208 -1.42 -9.83 11.34
CA GLY A 208 -2.64 -9.14 11.75
C GLY A 208 -3.44 -9.89 12.83
N SER A 209 -4.60 -9.34 13.17
CA SER A 209 -5.59 -9.94 14.09
C SER A 209 -6.98 -9.46 13.71
N TYR A 210 -7.98 -10.33 13.85
CA TYR A 210 -9.40 -9.96 13.75
C TYR A 210 -10.00 -9.53 15.09
N ARG A 211 -9.27 -9.77 16.18
CA ARG A 211 -9.68 -9.44 17.55
C ARG A 211 -9.05 -8.13 18.00
N ASP A 212 -7.74 -8.04 17.85
CA ASP A 212 -6.95 -6.93 18.37
C ASP A 212 -6.64 -5.95 17.24
N MET A 213 -6.63 -4.65 17.53
CA MET A 213 -6.23 -3.64 16.56
C MET A 213 -4.75 -3.82 16.22
N VAL A 214 -4.45 -4.22 14.97
CA VAL A 214 -3.08 -4.32 14.46
C VAL A 214 -2.95 -3.40 13.25
N PRO A 215 -2.07 -2.38 13.30
CA PRO A 215 -1.81 -1.52 12.15
C PRO A 215 -1.36 -2.32 10.92
N ASN A 216 -1.68 -1.81 9.74
CA ASN A 216 -1.35 -2.51 8.50
C ASN A 216 0.16 -2.59 8.23
N TYR A 217 0.53 -3.40 7.23
CA TYR A 217 1.90 -3.64 6.85
C TYR A 217 2.65 -2.40 6.34
N TYR A 218 1.96 -1.33 5.91
CA TYR A 218 2.61 -0.06 5.56
C TYR A 218 3.13 0.63 6.82
N THR A 219 2.28 0.80 7.83
CA THR A 219 2.64 1.50 9.08
C THR A 219 3.70 0.72 9.83
N LEU A 220 3.52 -0.59 10.01
CA LEU A 220 4.53 -1.47 10.61
C LEU A 220 5.83 -1.44 9.81
N GLY A 221 5.71 -1.61 8.49
CA GLY A 221 6.83 -1.70 7.57
C GLY A 221 7.71 -0.46 7.61
N TYR A 222 7.10 0.72 7.53
CA TYR A 222 7.85 1.99 7.55
C TYR A 222 8.67 2.13 8.83
N HIS A 223 8.06 1.98 10.00
CA HIS A 223 8.76 2.16 11.28
C HIS A 223 9.87 1.13 11.47
N LEU A 224 9.63 -0.12 11.09
CA LEU A 224 10.64 -1.17 11.17
C LEU A 224 11.81 -0.93 10.20
N VAL A 225 11.51 -0.61 8.93
CA VAL A 225 12.53 -0.37 7.91
C VAL A 225 13.33 0.89 8.23
N ALA A 226 12.67 1.99 8.59
CA ALA A 226 13.31 3.25 8.93
C ALA A 226 14.22 3.12 10.17
N ALA A 227 13.78 2.42 11.22
CA ALA A 227 14.60 2.22 12.41
C ALA A 227 15.82 1.32 12.15
N ILE A 228 15.65 0.21 11.41
CA ILE A 228 16.78 -0.64 11.00
C ILE A 228 17.75 0.14 10.11
N GLN A 229 17.24 0.95 9.20
CA GLN A 229 18.04 1.77 8.30
C GLN A 229 18.79 2.88 9.03
N SER A 230 18.19 3.50 10.05
CA SER A 230 18.84 4.47 10.93
C SER A 230 20.02 3.84 11.69
N LYS A 231 19.84 2.61 12.18
CA LYS A 231 20.84 1.92 13.01
C LYS A 231 22.00 1.29 12.24
N TYR A 232 21.74 0.76 11.05
CA TYR A 232 22.70 -0.05 10.29
C TYR A 232 22.96 0.47 8.87
N GLY A 233 22.37 1.59 8.48
CA GLY A 233 22.34 2.03 7.08
C GLY A 233 21.51 1.10 6.19
N PHE A 234 21.73 1.17 4.88
CA PHE A 234 21.00 0.35 3.91
C PHE A 234 21.54 -1.08 3.76
N ASP A 235 22.67 -1.39 4.40
CA ASP A 235 23.40 -2.64 4.23
C ASP A 235 22.57 -3.91 4.59
N PRO A 236 21.74 -3.94 5.66
CA PRO A 236 20.94 -5.13 5.96
C PRO A 236 19.96 -5.50 4.83
N PHE A 237 19.26 -4.51 4.27
CA PHE A 237 18.30 -4.74 3.18
C PHE A 237 19.00 -5.00 1.85
N GLN A 238 20.16 -4.39 1.64
CA GLN A 238 21.03 -4.74 0.51
C GLN A 238 21.47 -6.21 0.58
N ALA A 239 21.95 -6.67 1.74
CA ALA A 239 22.36 -8.04 1.96
C ALA A 239 21.17 -9.02 1.88
N ALA A 240 20.00 -8.63 2.36
CA ALA A 240 18.76 -9.40 2.26
C ALA A 240 18.36 -9.66 0.80
N THR A 241 18.26 -8.62 -0.02
CA THR A 241 17.91 -8.75 -1.44
C THR A 241 18.97 -9.52 -2.23
N GLN A 242 20.27 -9.32 -1.93
CA GLN A 242 21.35 -10.13 -2.52
C GLN A 242 21.26 -11.60 -2.14
N GLN A 243 20.95 -11.91 -0.87
CA GLN A 243 20.82 -13.27 -0.40
C GLN A 243 19.65 -13.97 -1.10
N VAL A 244 18.49 -13.31 -1.20
CA VAL A 244 17.33 -13.83 -1.96
C VAL A 244 17.72 -14.08 -3.43
N ALA A 245 18.40 -13.14 -4.07
CA ALA A 245 18.83 -13.29 -5.47
C ALA A 245 19.72 -14.54 -5.68
N ARG A 246 20.60 -14.86 -4.73
CA ARG A 246 21.53 -16.00 -4.79
C ARG A 246 20.90 -17.32 -4.41
N THR A 247 19.96 -17.32 -3.47
CA THR A 247 19.37 -18.54 -2.91
C THR A 247 17.85 -18.55 -2.98
N PRO A 248 17.23 -18.43 -4.17
CA PRO A 248 15.76 -18.35 -4.32
C PRO A 248 15.01 -19.65 -3.98
N PHE A 249 15.73 -20.73 -3.65
CA PHE A 249 15.13 -22.01 -3.24
C PHE A 249 15.18 -22.25 -1.73
N LEU A 250 15.88 -21.39 -0.99
CA LEU A 250 16.11 -21.54 0.45
C LEU A 250 15.09 -20.69 1.23
N PRO A 251 14.18 -21.31 2.01
CA PRO A 251 13.26 -20.58 2.88
C PRO A 251 14.03 -19.71 3.87
N GLY A 252 13.57 -18.49 4.12
CA GLY A 252 14.22 -17.55 5.05
C GLY A 252 15.46 -16.83 4.50
N SER A 253 15.71 -16.87 3.19
CA SER A 253 16.85 -16.18 2.56
C SER A 253 16.92 -14.68 2.90
N PHE A 254 15.78 -13.98 2.90
CA PHE A 254 15.71 -12.58 3.30
C PHE A 254 16.17 -12.36 4.74
N SER A 255 15.61 -13.13 5.69
CA SER A 255 15.97 -13.09 7.11
C SER A 255 17.46 -13.36 7.34
N ARG A 256 18.05 -14.33 6.63
CA ARG A 256 19.49 -14.61 6.70
C ARG A 256 20.35 -13.43 6.24
N GLY A 257 19.94 -12.74 5.17
CA GLY A 257 20.68 -11.59 4.68
C GLY A 257 20.62 -10.39 5.64
N VAL A 258 19.46 -10.12 6.24
CA VAL A 258 19.35 -9.10 7.31
C VAL A 258 20.26 -9.48 8.49
N LYS A 259 20.14 -10.71 8.99
CA LYS A 259 20.92 -11.21 10.14
C LYS A 259 22.43 -11.16 9.91
N LYS A 260 22.88 -11.38 8.67
CA LYS A 260 24.29 -11.33 8.32
C LYS A 260 24.92 -9.96 8.61
N VAL A 261 24.15 -8.87 8.48
CA VAL A 261 24.63 -7.51 8.71
C VAL A 261 24.26 -7.02 10.10
N SER A 262 23.00 -7.19 10.53
CA SER A 262 22.57 -6.64 11.82
C SER A 262 22.91 -7.53 13.02
N GLY A 263 23.36 -8.77 12.79
CA GLY A 263 23.62 -9.77 13.83
C GLY A 263 22.36 -10.38 14.46
N LYS A 264 21.19 -9.83 14.18
CA LYS A 264 19.89 -10.19 14.79
C LYS A 264 18.96 -10.85 13.77
N SER A 265 18.14 -11.81 14.21
CA SER A 265 17.01 -12.31 13.41
C SER A 265 15.97 -11.20 13.16
N LEU A 266 15.03 -11.40 12.23
CA LEU A 266 13.96 -10.40 12.02
C LEU A 266 13.17 -10.11 13.29
N ALA A 267 12.76 -11.13 14.05
CA ALA A 267 12.06 -10.97 15.31
C ALA A 267 12.91 -10.23 16.37
N GLN A 268 14.22 -10.50 16.43
CA GLN A 268 15.13 -9.79 17.34
C GLN A 268 15.35 -8.33 16.94
N ASN A 269 15.42 -8.02 15.63
CA ASN A 269 15.46 -6.63 15.17
C ASN A 269 14.14 -5.94 15.51
N TYR A 270 13.00 -6.58 15.25
CA TYR A 270 11.67 -6.05 15.58
C TYR A 270 11.56 -5.73 17.07
N GLN A 271 11.88 -6.68 17.95
CA GLN A 271 11.82 -6.46 19.39
C GLN A 271 12.74 -5.30 19.82
N SER A 272 13.98 -5.27 19.32
CA SER A 272 14.92 -4.17 19.61
C SER A 272 14.39 -2.81 19.16
N VAL A 273 13.82 -2.75 17.96
CA VAL A 273 13.28 -1.51 17.39
C VAL A 273 12.07 -1.03 18.18
N PHE A 274 11.14 -1.93 18.49
CA PHE A 274 9.91 -1.55 19.16
C PHE A 274 10.12 -1.19 20.62
N SER A 275 11.09 -1.81 21.32
CA SER A 275 11.49 -1.33 22.65
C SER A 275 12.10 0.08 22.60
N GLU A 276 12.86 0.42 21.56
CA GLU A 276 13.41 1.77 21.37
C GLU A 276 12.30 2.79 21.03
N LEU A 277 11.37 2.44 20.14
CA LEU A 277 10.25 3.29 19.75
C LEU A 277 9.23 3.51 20.88
N GLU A 278 8.94 2.47 21.67
CA GLU A 278 8.06 2.53 22.83
C GLU A 278 8.57 3.57 23.83
N ALA A 279 9.86 3.51 24.18
CA ALA A 279 10.49 4.49 25.06
C ALA A 279 10.45 5.93 24.49
N GLU A 280 10.74 6.10 23.19
CA GLU A 280 10.65 7.41 22.53
C GLU A 280 9.23 7.98 22.58
N TRP A 281 8.23 7.14 22.33
CA TRP A 281 6.83 7.56 22.27
C TRP A 281 6.24 7.81 23.66
N GLU A 282 6.60 7.03 24.67
CA GLU A 282 6.26 7.29 26.06
C GLU A 282 6.82 8.64 26.51
N GLU A 283 8.09 8.92 26.23
CA GLU A 283 8.70 10.21 26.56
C GLU A 283 7.99 11.36 25.85
N SER A 284 7.69 11.22 24.55
CA SER A 284 6.96 12.22 23.78
C SER A 284 5.54 12.44 24.32
N PHE A 285 4.85 11.38 24.73
CA PHE A 285 3.49 11.44 25.26
C PHE A 285 3.45 12.15 26.62
N ASN A 286 4.36 11.78 27.53
CA ASN A 286 4.45 12.37 28.87
C ASN A 286 4.82 13.86 28.85
N ASN A 287 5.54 14.31 27.81
CA ASN A 287 5.92 15.72 27.63
C ASN A 287 4.89 16.55 26.84
N SER A 288 3.81 15.94 26.36
CA SER A 288 2.77 16.64 25.59
C SER A 288 1.60 17.04 26.49
N PRO A 289 1.15 18.31 26.49
CA PRO A 289 -0.03 18.70 27.25
C PRO A 289 -1.27 18.06 26.62
N VAL A 290 -1.96 17.21 27.38
CA VAL A 290 -3.25 16.64 27.01
C VAL A 290 -4.34 17.52 27.61
N SER A 291 -5.26 18.03 26.79
CA SER A 291 -6.44 18.74 27.29
C SER A 291 -7.35 17.77 28.03
N ASP A 292 -8.02 18.22 29.09
CA ASP A 292 -9.05 17.40 29.75
C ASP A 292 -10.12 16.97 28.74
N TYR A 293 -10.44 15.67 28.74
CA TYR A 293 -11.47 15.10 27.89
C TYR A 293 -12.27 14.05 28.68
N LYS A 294 -13.54 13.87 28.28
CA LYS A 294 -14.37 12.75 28.75
C LYS A 294 -14.36 11.69 27.67
N LEU A 295 -13.89 10.49 27.99
CA LEU A 295 -13.99 9.35 27.10
C LEU A 295 -15.45 8.93 26.96
N ILE A 296 -15.90 8.75 25.72
CA ILE A 296 -17.17 8.11 25.41
C ILE A 296 -16.82 6.66 25.06
N GLU A 297 -17.04 5.75 26.01
CA GLU A 297 -16.90 4.32 25.76
C GLU A 297 -18.20 3.83 25.13
N PRO A 298 -18.20 3.45 23.85
CA PRO A 298 -19.40 2.91 23.23
C PRO A 298 -19.72 1.57 23.87
N VAL A 299 -20.99 1.33 24.18
CA VAL A 299 -21.46 0.01 24.62
C VAL A 299 -21.40 -0.94 23.42
N CYS A 300 -20.24 -1.56 23.23
CA CYS A 300 -19.97 -2.39 22.07
C CYS A 300 -19.56 -3.81 22.46
N SER A 301 -20.12 -4.80 21.75
CA SER A 301 -19.79 -6.22 21.90
C SER A 301 -18.54 -6.66 21.13
N PHE A 302 -17.95 -5.79 20.32
CA PHE A 302 -16.81 -6.12 19.46
C PHE A 302 -15.49 -5.72 20.12
N ASP A 303 -14.46 -6.55 19.92
CA ASP A 303 -13.13 -6.33 20.50
C ASP A 303 -12.43 -5.06 19.99
N TYR A 304 -12.73 -4.64 18.76
CA TYR A 304 -12.20 -3.41 18.16
C TYR A 304 -13.22 -2.71 17.26
N VAL A 305 -13.36 -1.40 17.46
CA VAL A 305 -14.25 -0.51 16.71
C VAL A 305 -13.51 0.76 16.33
N SER A 306 -13.76 1.26 15.12
CA SER A 306 -13.27 2.55 14.67
C SER A 306 -14.43 3.43 14.22
N TYR A 307 -14.44 4.67 14.71
CA TYR A 307 -15.40 5.71 14.34
C TYR A 307 -14.73 6.72 13.41
N ILE A 308 -15.21 6.77 12.18
CA ILE A 308 -14.67 7.60 11.10
C ILE A 308 -15.47 8.90 11.01
N ASN A 309 -14.76 10.02 10.98
CA ASN A 309 -15.29 11.39 10.90
C ASN A 309 -16.42 11.70 11.90
N PRO A 310 -16.21 11.56 13.22
CA PRO A 310 -17.24 11.94 14.19
C PRO A 310 -17.59 13.43 14.08
N GLN A 311 -18.87 13.77 14.05
CA GLN A 311 -19.39 15.14 14.02
C GLN A 311 -20.55 15.31 15.00
N TYR A 312 -20.65 16.48 15.65
CA TYR A 312 -21.77 16.76 16.56
C TYR A 312 -23.07 16.96 15.78
N ILE A 313 -24.12 16.26 16.21
CA ILE A 313 -25.50 16.58 15.79
C ILE A 313 -26.02 17.74 16.65
N ASP A 314 -25.82 17.62 17.96
CA ASP A 314 -26.21 18.56 19.01
C ASP A 314 -25.26 18.41 20.22
N GLU A 315 -25.60 18.99 21.38
CA GLU A 315 -24.75 18.91 22.57
C GLU A 315 -24.59 17.48 23.10
N GLU A 316 -25.57 16.60 22.93
CA GLU A 316 -25.63 15.25 23.52
C GLU A 316 -25.30 14.12 22.55
N HIS A 317 -25.29 14.40 21.24
CA HIS A 317 -25.17 13.36 20.22
C HIS A 317 -24.08 13.64 19.18
N ILE A 318 -23.42 12.57 18.77
CA ILE A 318 -22.41 12.53 17.70
C ILE A 318 -22.90 11.59 16.60
N ILE A 319 -22.58 11.90 15.35
CA ILE A 319 -22.75 11.02 14.20
C ILE A 319 -21.39 10.61 13.63
N ALA A 320 -21.23 9.34 13.29
CA ALA A 320 -20.00 8.80 12.73
C ALA A 320 -20.26 7.57 11.87
N PHE A 321 -19.31 7.23 11.00
CA PHE A 321 -19.28 5.89 10.42
C PHE A 321 -18.54 4.92 11.35
N ARG A 322 -19.24 3.92 11.87
CA ARG A 322 -18.66 2.83 12.64
C ARG A 322 -18.14 1.74 11.70
N THR A 323 -16.93 1.27 11.94
CA THR A 323 -16.33 0.13 11.24
C THR A 323 -15.74 -0.86 12.24
N THR A 324 -15.89 -2.16 11.98
CA THR A 324 -15.34 -3.23 12.80
C THR A 324 -14.87 -4.37 11.90
N PRO A 325 -14.02 -5.29 12.37
CA PRO A 325 -13.68 -6.50 11.63
C PRO A 325 -14.85 -7.47 11.41
N ALA A 326 -15.95 -7.33 12.18
CA ALA A 326 -17.05 -8.29 12.26
C ALA A 326 -18.36 -7.81 11.63
N ASP A 327 -18.49 -6.53 11.27
CA ASP A 327 -19.67 -5.96 10.62
C ASP A 327 -19.27 -5.03 9.47
N ILE A 328 -20.15 -4.88 8.50
CA ILE A 328 -19.99 -3.87 7.45
C ILE A 328 -20.12 -2.46 8.06
N PRO A 329 -19.58 -1.42 7.41
CA PRO A 329 -19.69 -0.06 7.91
C PRO A 329 -21.15 0.36 8.15
N ARG A 330 -21.41 1.10 9.23
CA ARG A 330 -22.73 1.64 9.57
C ARG A 330 -22.61 3.13 9.89
N LEU A 331 -23.59 3.92 9.44
CA LEU A 331 -23.78 5.27 9.97
C LEU A 331 -24.49 5.13 11.32
N VAL A 332 -23.87 5.63 12.38
CA VAL A 332 -24.40 5.49 13.74
C VAL A 332 -24.52 6.85 14.42
N LYS A 333 -25.53 6.97 15.27
CA LYS A 333 -25.70 8.07 16.23
C LYS A 333 -25.24 7.57 17.60
N ILE A 334 -24.39 8.35 18.26
CA ILE A 334 -23.72 8.01 19.51
C ILE A 334 -24.11 9.04 20.57
N GLY A 335 -24.66 8.59 21.70
CA GLY A 335 -24.95 9.44 22.86
C GLY A 335 -23.73 9.64 23.77
N ARG A 336 -23.73 10.71 24.58
CA ARG A 336 -22.68 10.95 25.60
C ARG A 336 -22.59 9.89 26.70
N ASP A 337 -23.60 9.05 26.81
CA ASP A 337 -23.67 7.90 27.70
C ASP A 337 -23.06 6.62 27.06
N GLY A 338 -22.60 6.70 25.81
CA GLY A 338 -22.06 5.56 25.07
C GLY A 338 -23.13 4.73 24.35
N SER A 339 -24.41 5.14 24.41
CA SER A 339 -25.48 4.49 23.64
C SER A 339 -25.25 4.69 22.14
N GLU A 340 -25.60 3.67 21.36
CA GLU A 340 -25.40 3.70 19.91
C GLU A 340 -26.67 3.23 19.18
N GLU A 341 -27.09 4.04 18.19
CA GLU A 341 -28.21 3.74 17.29
C GLU A 341 -27.69 3.63 15.84
N ILE A 342 -27.99 2.52 15.16
CA ILE A 342 -27.70 2.39 13.72
C ILE A 342 -28.73 3.19 12.94
N MET A 343 -28.26 4.22 12.23
CA MET A 343 -29.09 5.12 11.43
C MET A 343 -29.22 4.65 9.99
N PHE A 344 -28.12 4.19 9.39
CA PHE A 344 -28.08 3.82 7.97
C PHE A 344 -26.95 2.84 7.66
N THR A 345 -27.06 2.11 6.54
CA THR A 345 -26.00 1.22 6.03
C THR A 345 -25.51 1.72 4.67
N PRO A 346 -24.32 2.33 4.59
CA PRO A 346 -23.76 2.85 3.34
C PRO A 346 -23.41 1.73 2.35
N GLY A 347 -23.34 2.08 1.07
CA GLY A 347 -22.65 1.29 0.07
C GLY A 347 -21.12 1.39 0.19
N PHE A 348 -20.40 0.71 -0.71
CA PHE A 348 -18.94 0.79 -0.77
C PHE A 348 -18.49 2.19 -1.22
N GLY A 349 -17.55 2.80 -0.49
CA GLY A 349 -17.23 4.20 -0.68
C GLY A 349 -16.11 4.75 0.19
N TYR A 350 -15.93 6.07 0.11
CA TYR A 350 -14.95 6.81 0.89
C TYR A 350 -15.61 7.40 2.14
N LEU A 351 -15.75 6.59 3.19
CA LEU A 351 -16.43 6.99 4.42
C LEU A 351 -15.75 8.18 5.13
N GLY A 352 -14.44 8.35 4.95
CA GLY A 352 -13.68 9.52 5.43
C GLY A 352 -14.01 10.83 4.71
N THR A 353 -14.97 10.85 3.78
CA THR A 353 -15.53 12.08 3.18
C THR A 353 -16.80 12.57 3.89
N MET A 354 -17.25 11.87 4.93
CA MET A 354 -18.50 12.18 5.60
C MET A 354 -18.50 13.58 6.20
N SER A 355 -19.60 14.30 5.97
CA SER A 355 -19.91 15.60 6.56
C SER A 355 -21.37 15.66 6.99
N TYR A 356 -21.65 16.38 8.07
CA TYR A 356 -23.00 16.61 8.59
C TYR A 356 -23.30 18.12 8.65
N ALA A 357 -24.50 18.50 8.22
CA ALA A 357 -25.04 19.84 8.43
C ALA A 357 -26.57 19.82 8.40
N ASN A 358 -27.20 20.43 9.40
CA ASN A 358 -28.64 20.74 9.41
C ASN A 358 -29.54 19.53 9.11
N GLY A 359 -29.31 18.41 9.82
CA GLY A 359 -30.07 17.17 9.64
C GLY A 359 -29.62 16.31 8.44
N LEU A 360 -28.71 16.80 7.60
CA LEU A 360 -28.23 16.09 6.42
C LEU A 360 -26.82 15.55 6.63
N VAL A 361 -26.64 14.26 6.36
CA VAL A 361 -25.34 13.59 6.30
C VAL A 361 -25.01 13.32 4.84
N ALA A 362 -23.84 13.77 4.38
CA ALA A 362 -23.36 13.53 3.03
C ALA A 362 -22.05 12.73 3.05
N TRP A 363 -21.89 11.80 2.09
CA TRP A 363 -20.66 11.03 1.88
C TRP A 363 -20.53 10.58 0.43
N VAL A 364 -19.40 9.98 0.09
CA VAL A 364 -19.12 9.50 -1.27
C VAL A 364 -19.16 7.97 -1.35
N GLU A 365 -19.94 7.45 -2.30
CA GLU A 365 -19.96 6.03 -2.69
C GLU A 365 -19.34 5.81 -4.07
N ILE A 366 -18.73 4.65 -4.25
CA ILE A 366 -18.10 4.21 -5.50
C ILE A 366 -19.14 3.50 -6.36
N ARG A 367 -19.15 3.81 -7.66
CA ARG A 367 -19.97 3.15 -8.66
C ARG A 367 -19.11 2.65 -9.82
N HIS A 368 -19.09 1.34 -10.01
CA HIS A 368 -18.40 0.71 -11.11
C HIS A 368 -19.20 0.82 -12.42
N ASP A 369 -18.49 0.98 -13.53
CA ASP A 369 -19.06 0.74 -14.85
C ASP A 369 -19.37 -0.75 -15.03
N PRO A 370 -20.53 -1.12 -15.61
CA PRO A 370 -20.89 -2.52 -15.78
C PRO A 370 -20.02 -3.27 -16.80
N ARG A 371 -19.21 -2.58 -17.61
CA ARG A 371 -18.39 -3.16 -18.68
C ARG A 371 -16.89 -2.90 -18.51
N TRP A 372 -16.50 -1.71 -18.07
CA TRP A 372 -15.10 -1.27 -18.09
C TRP A 372 -14.54 -1.15 -16.68
N ASP A 373 -13.63 -2.04 -16.29
CA ASP A 373 -13.07 -2.10 -14.94
C ASP A 373 -12.36 -0.80 -14.52
N TYR A 374 -11.73 -0.12 -15.47
CA TYR A 374 -11.04 1.16 -15.24
C TYR A 374 -11.92 2.40 -15.44
N ARG A 375 -13.23 2.22 -15.61
CA ARG A 375 -14.19 3.31 -15.53
C ARG A 375 -15.00 3.20 -14.25
N VAL A 376 -14.72 4.11 -13.31
CA VAL A 376 -15.36 4.13 -12.00
C VAL A 376 -15.71 5.56 -11.66
N TRP A 377 -16.94 5.77 -11.22
CA TRP A 377 -17.43 7.07 -10.75
C TRP A 377 -17.60 7.07 -9.24
N THR A 378 -17.73 8.27 -8.70
CA THR A 378 -18.20 8.50 -7.34
C THR A 378 -19.55 9.19 -7.38
N ASN A 379 -20.44 8.80 -6.48
CA ASN A 379 -21.72 9.45 -6.26
C ASN A 379 -21.73 10.07 -4.87
N VAL A 380 -22.13 11.33 -4.77
CA VAL A 380 -22.47 11.92 -3.47
C VAL A 380 -23.81 11.35 -3.02
N ARG A 381 -23.83 10.77 -1.83
CA ARG A 381 -25.03 10.35 -1.13
C ARG A 381 -25.38 11.37 -0.08
N VAL A 382 -26.68 11.54 0.13
CA VAL A 382 -27.23 12.40 1.17
C VAL A 382 -28.28 11.59 1.91
N PHE A 383 -28.19 11.57 3.22
CA PHE A 383 -29.16 10.97 4.14
C PHE A 383 -29.69 12.06 5.06
N ASP A 384 -31.01 12.10 5.21
CA ASP A 384 -31.69 13.02 6.12
C ASP A 384 -32.02 12.25 7.40
N ILE A 385 -31.41 12.65 8.51
CA ILE A 385 -31.56 11.96 9.80
C ILE A 385 -32.93 12.19 10.45
N GLU A 386 -33.66 13.22 10.01
CA GLU A 386 -34.99 13.55 10.52
C GLU A 386 -36.08 12.81 9.74
N ARG A 387 -35.84 12.56 8.44
CA ARG A 387 -36.74 11.76 7.60
C ARG A 387 -36.44 10.27 7.75
N LYS A 388 -37.08 9.63 8.73
CA LYS A 388 -37.24 8.17 8.73
C LYS A 388 -38.04 7.75 7.51
N TYR A 389 -37.38 7.33 6.43
CA TYR A 389 -38.04 6.61 5.34
C TYR A 389 -38.41 5.22 5.87
N ASN A 390 -39.72 4.94 5.95
CA ASN A 390 -40.25 3.59 6.19
C ASN A 390 -39.91 2.65 5.04
#